data_AF-U2KSF1-F1
#
_entry.id   AF-U2KSF1-F1
#
_cell.length_a   1.000
_cell.length_b   1.000
_cell.length_c   1.000
_cell.angle_alpha   90.00
_cell.angle_beta   90.00
_cell.angle_gamma   90.00
#
_symmetry.space_group_name_H-M   'P 1'
#
loop_
_entity.id
_entity.type
_entity.pdbx_description
1 polymer ?
#
loop_
_entity_poly.entity_id
_entity_poly.type
_entity_poly.pdbx_seq_one_letter_code
_entity_poly.pdbx_strand_id
1 'polypeptide(L)'
;MKHKQRIIAIILSLLMIFCAVPAYAAEDKDTLDKAKFQGAVPNDQAEKIHFCKKTDMPAEATKDKGDISVAGAGGKIHVYADNAEKKYWVVHEADGKIFFPKDSERLFFEYKELTALTFDQIDTGEVTIMRDIFNGCKKLTDLDLSQFHTENVTDMGWMFTACEKLSGLDV
;
A
#
# COMPACT_ATOMS: atom_id res chain seq x y z
N MET A 1 -52.14 34.85 5.20
CA MET A 1 -53.16 33.82 4.91
C MET A 1 -52.50 32.64 4.21
N LYS A 2 -52.46 31.48 4.90
CA LYS A 2 -52.52 30.11 4.34
C LYS A 2 -51.44 29.77 3.30
N HIS A 3 -50.36 29.09 3.66
CA HIS A 3 -50.32 27.63 3.86
C HIS A 3 -51.35 26.86 3.00
N LYS A 4 -50.93 26.46 1.80
CA LYS A 4 -51.36 25.23 1.08
C LYS A 4 -50.12 24.74 0.31
N GLN A 5 -49.43 23.71 0.82
CA GLN A 5 -49.49 22.33 0.31
C GLN A 5 -48.89 22.23 -1.12
N ARG A 6 -47.63 21.83 -1.27
CA ARG A 6 -47.12 20.43 -1.33
C ARG A 6 -47.49 19.71 -2.64
N ILE A 7 -46.45 19.19 -3.32
CA ILE A 7 -46.34 17.87 -4.00
C ILE A 7 -46.53 17.81 -5.55
N ILE A 8 -45.57 17.10 -6.22
CA ILE A 8 -45.58 16.44 -7.55
C ILE A 8 -45.48 17.37 -8.78
N ALA A 9 -44.71 17.15 -9.86
CA ALA A 9 -43.64 16.23 -10.25
C ALA A 9 -43.17 16.63 -11.68
N ILE A 10 -41.90 16.35 -12.01
CA ILE A 10 -41.39 15.87 -13.31
C ILE A 10 -41.83 16.63 -14.59
N ILE A 11 -40.95 17.48 -15.13
CA ILE A 11 -40.67 17.63 -16.58
C ILE A 11 -39.19 18.06 -16.68
N LEU A 12 -38.24 17.14 -16.87
CA LEU A 12 -37.77 16.70 -18.19
C LEU A 12 -37.37 17.87 -19.12
N SER A 13 -36.19 18.46 -18.92
CA SER A 13 -35.48 19.17 -19.99
C SER A 13 -34.01 18.76 -19.99
N LEU A 14 -33.79 17.63 -20.64
CA LEU A 14 -32.51 17.17 -21.16
C LEU A 14 -32.00 18.23 -22.16
N LEU A 15 -30.90 18.91 -21.86
CA LEU A 15 -30.01 19.43 -22.89
C LEU A 15 -28.58 19.13 -22.46
N MET A 16 -27.97 18.19 -23.18
CA MET A 16 -26.56 17.88 -23.09
C MET A 16 -25.75 19.14 -23.37
N ILE A 17 -24.93 19.56 -22.40
CA ILE A 17 -23.72 20.31 -22.69
C ILE A 17 -22.57 19.37 -22.33
N PHE A 18 -21.92 18.87 -23.39
CA PHE A 18 -20.69 18.10 -23.34
C PHE A 18 -19.53 18.96 -22.83
N CYS A 19 -18.57 18.28 -22.20
CA CYS A 19 -17.19 18.70 -21.96
C CYS A 19 -16.96 19.84 -20.96
N ALA A 20 -17.03 19.50 -19.68
CA ALA A 20 -15.83 19.28 -18.88
C ALA A 20 -16.32 18.95 -17.46
N VAL A 21 -16.47 17.66 -17.16
CA VAL A 21 -16.23 17.27 -15.77
C VAL A 21 -14.76 17.68 -15.58
N PRO A 22 -14.43 18.68 -14.74
CA PRO A 22 -13.04 18.87 -14.40
C PRO A 22 -12.64 17.51 -13.88
N ALA A 23 -11.60 16.90 -14.49
CA ALA A 23 -11.02 15.68 -13.96
C ALA A 23 -10.93 15.93 -12.46
N TYR A 24 -11.81 15.27 -11.69
CA TYR A 24 -11.76 15.34 -10.25
C TYR A 24 -10.40 14.74 -10.02
N ALA A 25 -9.41 15.61 -9.75
CA ALA A 25 -8.08 15.17 -9.39
C ALA A 25 -8.37 14.31 -8.17
N ALA A 26 -8.41 12.99 -8.38
CA ALA A 26 -8.46 12.05 -7.29
C ALA A 26 -7.32 12.52 -6.41
N GLU A 27 -7.63 12.93 -5.18
CA GLU A 27 -6.60 13.34 -4.24
C GLU A 27 -5.48 12.31 -4.38
N ASP A 28 -4.27 12.76 -4.72
CA ASP A 28 -3.13 11.89 -4.91
C ASP A 28 -2.97 11.14 -3.58
N LYS A 29 -3.56 9.96 -3.51
CA LYS A 29 -3.55 9.11 -2.33
C LYS A 29 -2.09 8.91 -1.98
N ASP A 30 -1.77 8.92 -0.69
CA ASP A 30 -0.43 8.66 -0.19
C ASP A 30 -0.03 7.22 -0.55
N THR A 31 0.44 7.06 -1.79
CA THR A 31 0.64 5.80 -2.47
C THR A 31 2.12 5.52 -2.52
N LEU A 32 2.49 4.30 -2.16
CA LEU A 32 3.86 3.83 -2.21
C LEU A 32 4.33 3.71 -3.67
N ASP A 33 5.51 4.25 -3.95
CA ASP A 33 6.24 4.03 -5.21
C ASP A 33 7.09 2.75 -5.07
N LYS A 34 6.76 1.75 -5.89
CA LYS A 34 7.43 0.43 -5.88
C LYS A 34 8.94 0.54 -6.13
N ALA A 35 9.37 1.38 -7.07
CA ALA A 35 10.78 1.48 -7.42
C ALA A 35 11.58 2.21 -6.32
N LYS A 36 11.02 3.27 -5.75
CA LYS A 36 11.63 3.94 -4.60
C LYS A 36 11.70 3.02 -3.38
N PHE A 37 10.63 2.27 -3.10
CA PHE A 37 10.62 1.29 -2.01
C PHE A 37 11.73 0.25 -2.15
N GLN A 38 11.85 -0.38 -3.33
CA GLN A 38 12.88 -1.40 -3.58
C GLN A 38 14.30 -0.82 -3.61
N GLY A 39 14.46 0.46 -3.95
CA GLY A 39 15.73 1.17 -3.79
C GLY A 39 16.09 1.47 -2.34
N ALA A 40 15.09 1.77 -1.50
CA ALA A 40 15.28 2.06 -0.08
C ALA A 40 15.45 0.79 0.79
N VAL A 41 14.83 -0.31 0.39
CA VAL A 41 14.80 -1.60 1.10
C VAL A 41 15.32 -2.72 0.18
N PRO A 42 16.63 -3.03 0.21
CA PRO A 42 17.21 -4.05 -0.66
C PRO A 42 16.76 -5.47 -0.29
N ASN A 43 16.46 -6.28 -1.30
CA ASN A 43 15.89 -7.63 -1.14
C ASN A 43 16.92 -8.72 -0.76
N ASP A 44 18.22 -8.41 -0.83
CA ASP A 44 19.31 -9.33 -0.52
C ASP A 44 19.76 -9.27 0.95
N GLN A 45 19.36 -8.25 1.71
CA GLN A 45 19.78 -8.07 3.10
C GLN A 45 18.65 -7.85 4.10
N ALA A 46 17.45 -7.42 3.65
CA ALA A 46 16.35 -7.12 4.56
C ALA A 46 15.83 -8.38 5.26
N GLU A 47 15.95 -8.41 6.58
CA GLU A 47 15.52 -9.51 7.44
C GLU A 47 14.13 -9.27 8.02
N LYS A 48 13.76 -8.00 8.26
CA LYS A 48 12.45 -7.60 8.76
C LYS A 48 11.97 -6.30 8.13
N ILE A 49 10.70 -6.26 7.77
CA ILE A 49 10.04 -5.06 7.25
C ILE A 49 8.74 -4.86 8.03
N HIS A 50 8.53 -3.65 8.54
CA HIS A 50 7.38 -3.28 9.35
C HIS A 50 6.69 -2.07 8.73
N PHE A 51 5.45 -2.22 8.28
CA PHE A 51 4.58 -1.05 8.10
C PHE A 51 3.97 -0.74 9.46
N CYS A 52 4.14 0.49 9.93
CA CYS A 52 3.65 0.91 11.24
C CYS A 52 3.35 2.41 11.27
N LYS A 53 2.67 2.84 12.33
CA LYS A 53 2.59 4.26 12.67
C LYS A 53 3.97 4.81 12.99
N LYS A 54 4.22 6.04 12.61
CA LYS A 54 5.39 6.82 13.00
C LYS A 54 5.47 6.97 14.53
N THR A 55 4.35 7.09 15.23
CA THR A 55 4.32 7.12 16.71
C THR A 55 4.80 5.82 17.36
N ASP A 56 4.68 4.70 16.65
CA ASP A 56 5.02 3.37 17.16
C ASP A 56 6.42 2.93 16.72
N MET A 57 7.14 3.80 15.99
CA MET A 57 8.46 3.52 15.47
C MET A 57 9.47 3.37 16.62
N PRO A 58 10.26 2.28 16.65
CA PRO A 58 11.17 2.02 17.76
C PRO A 58 12.40 2.92 17.70
N ALA A 59 13.07 3.10 18.85
CA ALA A 59 14.29 3.89 18.95
C ALA A 59 15.47 3.35 18.10
N GLU A 60 15.41 2.09 17.65
CA GLU A 60 16.41 1.49 16.77
C GLU A 60 16.28 1.92 15.30
N ALA A 61 15.16 2.52 14.89
CA ALA A 61 14.92 3.04 13.54
C ALA A 61 15.62 4.40 13.31
N THR A 62 16.95 4.39 13.28
CA THR A 62 17.78 5.60 13.33
C THR A 62 18.18 6.14 11.97
N LYS A 63 18.18 5.33 10.92
CA LYS A 63 18.61 5.74 9.57
C LYS A 63 17.40 6.09 8.71
N ASP A 64 17.22 7.36 8.39
CA ASP A 64 16.25 7.78 7.37
C ASP A 64 16.75 7.38 5.98
N LYS A 65 15.98 6.55 5.29
CA LYS A 65 16.23 6.08 3.91
C LYS A 65 15.49 6.92 2.87
N GLY A 66 14.71 7.90 3.31
CA GLY A 66 14.04 8.91 2.49
C GLY A 66 12.60 8.57 2.13
N ASP A 67 12.00 9.51 1.38
CA ASP A 67 10.66 9.41 0.84
C ASP A 67 10.54 8.34 -0.25
N ILE A 68 9.49 7.52 -0.15
CA ILE A 68 9.10 6.52 -1.13
C ILE A 68 7.71 6.76 -1.71
N SER A 69 7.14 7.96 -1.56
CA SER A 69 5.83 8.29 -2.14
C SER A 69 5.91 8.40 -3.67
N VAL A 70 4.82 8.09 -4.37
CA VAL A 70 4.70 8.44 -5.79
C VAL A 70 4.91 9.94 -6.01
N ALA A 71 5.52 10.33 -7.14
CA ALA A 71 5.77 11.73 -7.44
C ALA A 71 4.45 12.52 -7.45
N GLY A 72 4.41 13.64 -6.72
CA GLY A 72 3.20 14.46 -6.57
C GLY A 72 2.40 14.22 -5.29
N ALA A 73 2.55 13.07 -4.62
CA ALA A 73 1.81 12.71 -3.40
C ALA A 73 2.29 13.41 -2.10
N GLY A 74 2.97 14.55 -2.20
CA GLY A 74 3.36 15.35 -1.03
C GLY A 74 4.50 14.78 -0.17
N GLY A 75 5.09 13.62 -0.53
CA GLY A 75 6.30 13.09 0.10
C GLY A 75 6.08 12.60 1.54
N LYS A 76 4.97 11.89 1.80
CA LYS A 76 4.52 11.54 3.15
C LYS A 76 4.88 10.14 3.61
N ILE A 77 5.42 9.29 2.74
CA ILE A 77 5.77 7.90 3.09
C ILE A 77 7.29 7.80 3.16
N HIS A 78 7.82 7.51 4.33
CA HIS A 78 9.26 7.40 4.56
C HIS A 78 9.64 5.98 4.98
N VAL A 79 10.89 5.62 4.66
CA VAL A 79 11.51 4.39 5.16
C VAL A 79 12.59 4.75 6.16
N TYR A 80 12.58 4.07 7.30
CA TYR A 80 13.66 4.09 8.28
C TYR A 80 14.30 2.71 8.37
N ALA A 81 15.58 2.66 8.71
CA ALA A 81 16.31 1.42 8.91
C ALA A 81 17.08 1.43 10.24
N ASP A 82 17.41 0.25 10.73
CA ASP A 82 18.32 0.11 11.85
C ASP A 82 19.76 0.35 11.39
N ASN A 83 20.68 0.51 12.35
CA ASN A 83 22.09 0.78 12.01
C ASN A 83 22.71 -0.32 11.13
N ALA A 84 22.28 -1.57 11.28
CA ALA A 84 22.75 -2.71 10.50
C ALA A 84 22.08 -2.84 9.12
N GLU A 85 21.03 -2.06 8.84
CA GLU A 85 20.23 -2.13 7.62
C GLU A 85 19.65 -3.53 7.36
N LYS A 86 19.23 -4.18 8.46
CA LYS A 86 18.57 -5.49 8.48
C LYS A 86 17.07 -5.37 8.78
N LYS A 87 16.67 -4.33 9.49
CA LYS A 87 15.27 -4.04 9.84
C LYS A 87 14.86 -2.72 9.22
N TYR A 88 13.64 -2.68 8.69
CA TYR A 88 13.09 -1.52 7.99
C TYR A 88 11.70 -1.20 8.51
N TRP A 89 11.40 0.08 8.67
CA TRP A 89 10.10 0.61 9.06
C TRP A 89 9.58 1.53 7.97
N VAL A 90 8.42 1.22 7.43
CA VAL A 90 7.72 2.04 6.45
C VAL A 90 6.60 2.77 7.18
N VAL A 91 6.62 4.09 7.13
CA VAL A 91 5.70 4.93 7.92
C VAL A 91 5.11 6.02 7.05
N HIS A 92 3.90 6.44 7.42
CA HIS A 92 3.33 7.70 6.95
C HIS A 92 3.65 8.81 7.96
N GLU A 93 4.13 9.97 7.49
CA GLU A 93 4.59 11.10 8.32
C GLU A 93 3.56 11.61 9.32
N ALA A 94 2.28 11.53 8.96
CA ALA A 94 1.14 11.90 9.81
C ALA A 94 0.28 10.69 10.27
N ASP A 95 0.85 9.48 10.31
CA ASP A 95 0.14 8.24 10.71
C ASP A 95 -1.13 7.95 9.88
N GLY A 96 -1.15 8.39 8.63
CA GLY A 96 -2.20 8.11 7.67
C GLY A 96 -2.03 6.73 7.02
N LYS A 97 -3.02 6.34 6.22
CA LYS A 97 -2.97 5.12 5.43
C LYS A 97 -1.91 5.22 4.33
N ILE A 98 -1.18 4.12 4.12
CA ILE A 98 -0.27 3.90 3.00
C ILE A 98 -1.00 3.05 1.98
N PHE A 99 -1.27 3.64 0.81
CA PHE A 99 -1.92 2.94 -0.28
C PHE A 99 -0.90 2.14 -1.09
N PHE A 100 -1.22 0.88 -1.39
CA PHE A 100 -0.39 0.07 -2.28
C PHE A 100 -0.65 0.47 -3.74
N PRO A 101 0.38 0.44 -4.61
CA PRO A 101 0.21 0.80 -6.01
C PRO A 101 -0.74 -0.18 -6.71
N LYS A 102 -1.56 0.32 -7.65
CA LYS A 102 -2.51 -0.50 -8.44
C LYS A 102 -1.85 -1.73 -9.06
N ASP A 103 -0.63 -1.53 -9.56
CA ASP A 103 0.30 -2.57 -9.96
C ASP A 103 1.33 -2.82 -8.83
N SER A 104 0.96 -3.74 -7.93
CA SER A 104 1.83 -4.22 -6.86
C SER A 104 2.65 -5.43 -7.29
N GLU A 105 2.72 -5.77 -8.59
CA GLU A 105 3.48 -6.93 -9.07
C GLU A 105 4.92 -6.87 -8.54
N ARG A 106 5.37 -8.00 -7.96
CA ARG A 106 6.74 -8.19 -7.48
C ARG A 106 7.20 -7.23 -6.38
N LEU A 107 6.28 -6.62 -5.61
CA LEU A 107 6.64 -5.62 -4.58
C LEU A 107 7.66 -6.15 -3.55
N PHE A 108 7.48 -7.38 -3.04
CA PHE A 108 8.42 -8.08 -2.15
C PHE A 108 9.11 -9.28 -2.84
N PHE A 109 9.40 -9.16 -4.14
CA PHE A 109 10.01 -10.24 -4.92
C PHE A 109 11.47 -10.52 -4.53
N GLU A 110 11.78 -11.80 -4.30
CA GLU A 110 13.11 -12.32 -3.96
C GLU A 110 13.73 -11.71 -2.69
N TYR A 111 12.91 -11.31 -1.71
CA TYR A 111 13.37 -10.93 -0.37
C TYR A 111 13.81 -12.17 0.42
N LYS A 112 14.95 -12.76 0.02
CA LYS A 112 15.43 -14.08 0.46
C LYS A 112 15.75 -14.16 1.94
N GLU A 113 16.15 -13.02 2.52
CA GLU A 113 16.54 -12.91 3.92
C GLU A 113 15.36 -12.58 4.84
N LEU A 114 14.19 -12.25 4.28
CA LEU A 114 13.04 -11.78 5.03
C LEU A 114 12.46 -12.90 5.90
N THR A 115 12.47 -12.66 7.20
CA THR A 115 11.92 -13.55 8.23
C THR A 115 10.62 -13.03 8.82
N ALA A 116 10.37 -11.72 8.74
CA ALA A 116 9.14 -11.11 9.23
C ALA A 116 8.72 -9.93 8.35
N LEU A 117 7.44 -9.91 8.02
CA LEU A 117 6.77 -8.80 7.33
C LEU A 117 5.45 -8.52 8.03
N THR A 118 5.28 -7.31 8.53
CA THR A 118 4.07 -6.92 9.27
C THR A 118 3.41 -5.71 8.67
N PHE A 119 2.07 -5.69 8.69
CA PHE A 119 1.27 -4.64 8.09
C PHE A 119 0.41 -3.91 9.13
N ASP A 120 0.56 -2.59 9.19
CA ASP A 120 -0.38 -1.68 9.85
C ASP A 120 -0.49 -0.40 9.00
N GLN A 121 -1.66 0.24 9.07
CA GLN A 121 -2.01 1.43 8.29
C GLN A 121 -1.86 1.26 6.77
N ILE A 122 -2.08 0.06 6.22
CA ILE A 122 -2.05 -0.15 4.77
C ILE A 122 -3.45 -0.16 4.17
N ASP A 123 -3.53 0.11 2.87
CA ASP A 123 -4.76 -0.04 2.10
C ASP A 123 -4.44 -0.61 0.71
N THR A 124 -4.98 -1.80 0.43
CA THR A 124 -4.82 -2.48 -0.87
C THR A 124 -6.09 -2.44 -1.72
N GLY A 125 -7.09 -1.65 -1.33
CA GLY A 125 -8.42 -1.66 -1.96
C GLY A 125 -8.41 -1.21 -3.43
N GLU A 126 -7.38 -0.50 -3.87
CA GLU A 126 -7.22 -0.13 -5.29
C GLU A 126 -6.29 -1.05 -6.09
N VAL A 127 -5.69 -2.07 -5.45
CA VAL A 127 -4.75 -2.96 -6.11
C VAL A 127 -5.51 -3.85 -7.10
N THR A 128 -5.04 -3.88 -8.35
CA THR A 128 -5.61 -4.71 -9.41
C THR A 128 -4.71 -5.89 -9.79
N ILE A 129 -3.39 -5.78 -9.51
CA ILE A 129 -2.38 -6.82 -9.79
C ILE A 129 -1.56 -7.10 -8.54
N MET A 130 -1.59 -8.35 -8.08
CA MET A 130 -0.82 -8.89 -6.94
C MET A 130 0.09 -10.07 -7.34
N ARG A 131 0.44 -10.16 -8.64
CA ARG A 131 1.31 -11.23 -9.14
C ARG A 131 2.68 -11.19 -8.46
N ASP A 132 3.20 -12.36 -8.08
CA ASP A 132 4.56 -12.52 -7.55
C ASP A 132 4.92 -11.66 -6.32
N ILE A 133 3.96 -11.10 -5.58
CA ILE A 133 4.25 -10.15 -4.47
C ILE A 133 5.25 -10.72 -3.46
N PHE A 134 5.10 -11.98 -3.04
CA PHE A 134 5.98 -12.63 -2.06
C PHE A 134 6.86 -13.72 -2.69
N ASN A 135 6.91 -13.83 -4.02
CA ASN A 135 7.66 -14.90 -4.68
C ASN A 135 9.15 -14.81 -4.31
N GLY A 136 9.73 -15.92 -3.86
CA GLY A 136 11.13 -16.02 -3.46
C GLY A 136 11.44 -15.53 -2.04
N CYS A 137 10.42 -15.24 -1.22
CA CYS A 137 10.57 -14.99 0.23
C CYS A 137 10.89 -16.28 1.00
N LYS A 138 12.05 -16.89 0.72
CA LYS A 138 12.42 -18.23 1.16
C LYS A 138 12.47 -18.42 2.68
N LYS A 139 12.72 -17.34 3.44
CA LYS A 139 12.88 -17.39 4.91
C LYS A 139 11.65 -16.94 5.69
N LEU A 140 10.61 -16.43 5.02
CA LEU A 140 9.40 -15.94 5.67
C LEU A 140 8.62 -17.13 6.23
N THR A 141 8.28 -17.10 7.52
CA THR A 141 7.61 -18.25 8.18
C THR A 141 6.11 -18.07 8.32
N ASP A 142 5.68 -16.84 8.61
CA ASP A 142 4.30 -16.48 8.90
C ASP A 142 3.97 -15.14 8.24
N LEU A 143 2.74 -15.01 7.75
CA LEU A 143 2.25 -13.80 7.14
C LEU A 143 0.76 -13.60 7.46
N ASP A 144 0.46 -12.46 8.08
CA ASP A 144 -0.90 -12.00 8.34
C ASP A 144 -1.30 -11.00 7.24
N LEU A 145 -2.31 -11.37 6.46
CA LEU A 145 -2.89 -10.57 5.38
C LEU A 145 -4.30 -10.08 5.70
N SER A 146 -4.72 -10.09 6.96
CA SER A 146 -6.07 -9.66 7.37
C SER A 146 -6.42 -8.21 7.01
N GLN A 147 -5.43 -7.36 6.71
CA GLN A 147 -5.63 -5.99 6.21
C GLN A 147 -5.70 -5.88 4.68
N PHE A 148 -5.52 -6.98 3.94
CA PHE A 148 -5.56 -6.99 2.49
C PHE A 148 -7.00 -7.04 1.98
N HIS A 149 -7.35 -6.01 1.23
CA HIS A 149 -8.52 -5.91 0.39
C HIS A 149 -8.17 -6.47 -1.00
N THR A 150 -8.91 -7.48 -1.44
CA THR A 150 -8.64 -8.22 -2.69
C THR A 150 -9.78 -8.19 -3.70
N GLU A 151 -10.85 -7.45 -3.40
CA GLU A 151 -12.08 -7.39 -4.20
C GLU A 151 -11.88 -6.85 -5.63
N ASN A 152 -10.84 -6.04 -5.85
CA ASN A 152 -10.52 -5.45 -7.15
C ASN A 152 -9.36 -6.15 -7.87
N VAL A 153 -8.76 -7.18 -7.26
CA VAL A 153 -7.58 -7.87 -7.81
C VAL A 153 -8.01 -8.83 -8.90
N THR A 154 -7.38 -8.70 -10.07
CA THR A 154 -7.62 -9.54 -11.24
C THR A 154 -6.53 -10.59 -11.48
N ASP A 155 -5.38 -10.45 -10.83
CA ASP A 155 -4.25 -11.38 -10.95
C ASP A 155 -3.50 -11.52 -9.62
N MET A 156 -3.47 -12.74 -9.08
CA MET A 156 -2.69 -13.15 -7.89
C MET A 156 -1.72 -14.29 -8.21
N GLY A 157 -1.36 -14.47 -9.47
CA GLY A 157 -0.53 -15.58 -9.90
C GLY A 157 0.83 -15.60 -9.19
N TRP A 158 1.33 -16.80 -8.91
CA TRP A 158 2.67 -17.05 -8.36
C TRP A 158 3.00 -16.33 -7.05
N MET A 159 2.03 -15.73 -6.36
CA MET A 159 2.21 -14.84 -5.21
C MET A 159 3.10 -15.41 -4.11
N PHE A 160 3.01 -16.72 -3.83
CA PHE A 160 3.81 -17.42 -2.80
C PHE A 160 4.79 -18.46 -3.39
N THR A 161 5.12 -18.36 -4.67
CA THR A 161 6.08 -19.27 -5.30
C THR A 161 7.43 -19.19 -4.59
N ALA A 162 8.12 -20.32 -4.44
CA ALA A 162 9.43 -20.40 -3.77
C ALA A 162 9.49 -19.85 -2.33
N CYS A 163 8.35 -19.71 -1.64
CA CYS A 163 8.28 -19.44 -0.19
C CYS A 163 8.51 -20.75 0.60
N GLU A 164 9.76 -21.17 0.70
CA GLU A 164 10.13 -22.51 1.22
C GLU A 164 9.80 -22.73 2.70
N LYS A 165 9.74 -21.66 3.51
CA LYS A 165 9.48 -21.73 4.96
C LYS A 165 8.10 -21.25 5.38
N LEU A 166 7.28 -20.73 4.46
CA LEU A 166 5.98 -20.16 4.82
C LEU A 166 5.04 -21.29 5.23
N SER A 167 4.67 -21.31 6.51
CA SER A 167 3.84 -22.37 7.11
C SER A 167 2.51 -21.86 7.67
N GLY A 168 2.40 -20.55 7.90
CA GLY A 168 1.18 -19.88 8.37
C GLY A 168 0.78 -18.73 7.45
N LEU A 169 -0.48 -18.74 7.00
CA LEU A 169 -1.11 -17.66 6.25
C LEU A 169 -2.47 -17.36 6.88
N ASP A 170 -2.67 -16.11 7.31
CA ASP A 170 -3.97 -15.60 7.77
C ASP A 170 -4.48 -14.56 6.76
N VAL A 171 -5.77 -14.56 6.44
CA VAL A 171 -6.40 -13.72 5.38
C VAL A 171 -7.74 -13.16 5.82
#